data_AF-A0A0F3M5D8-F1
#
_entry.id   AF-A0A0F3M5D8-F1
#
_cell.length_a   1.000
_cell.length_b   1.000
_cell.length_c   1.000
_cell.angle_alpha   90.00
_cell.angle_beta   90.00
_cell.angle_gamma   90.00
#
_symmetry.space_group_name_H-M   'P 1'
#
loop_
_entity.id
_entity.type
_entity.pdbx_description
1 polymer ?
#
loop_
_entity_poly.entity_id
_entity_poly.type
_entity_poly.pdbx_seq_one_letter_code
_entity_poly.pdbx_strand_id
1 'polypeptide(L)' 'MIYDWSLSKFKLHEKLVITVRNKDVDILNSSIRSLLKANGTLQGTEYRRSIAGRKESYMAGDRIVFQKKR' A
#
# COMPACT_ATOMS: atom_id res chain seq x y z
N MET A 1 1.01 15.52 -2.24
CA MET A 1 1.49 14.20 -2.70
C MET A 1 0.38 13.16 -2.78
N ILE A 2 -0.19 12.65 -1.68
CA ILE A 2 -1.30 11.66 -1.74
C ILE A 2 -2.57 12.29 -2.30
N TYR A 3 -2.81 13.55 -1.95
CA TYR A 3 -3.90 14.34 -2.52
C TYR A 3 -3.77 14.42 -4.06
N ASP A 4 -2.61 14.81 -4.58
CA ASP A 4 -2.36 14.88 -6.03
C ASP A 4 -2.49 13.51 -6.72
N TRP A 5 -2.01 12.44 -6.06
CA TRP A 5 -2.20 11.07 -6.53
C TRP A 5 -3.69 10.69 -6.59
N SER A 6 -4.48 11.10 -5.59
CA SER A 6 -5.91 10.82 -5.53
C SER A 6 -6.69 11.54 -6.64
N LEU A 7 -6.28 12.76 -6.98
CA LEU A 7 -6.88 13.59 -8.03
C LEU A 7 -6.42 13.21 -9.45
N SER A 8 -5.43 12.34 -9.58
CA SER A 8 -4.94 11.91 -10.89
C SER A 8 -6.04 11.26 -11.72
N LYS A 9 -6.12 11.64 -13.00
CA LYS A 9 -7.07 11.14 -14.01
C LYS A 9 -6.92 9.66 -14.37
N PHE A 10 -5.78 9.04 -14.04
CA PHE A 10 -5.51 7.64 -14.35
C PHE A 10 -6.33 6.69 -13.48
N LYS A 11 -6.63 5.49 -13.97
CA LYS A 11 -7.33 4.46 -13.18
C LYS A 11 -6.43 3.91 -12.09
N LEU A 12 -7.00 3.38 -11.01
CA LEU A 12 -6.23 2.88 -9.86
C LEU A 12 -5.16 1.84 -10.26
N HIS A 13 -5.50 0.91 -11.15
CA HIS A 13 -4.58 -0.14 -11.63
C HIS A 13 -3.49 0.37 -12.59
N GLU A 14 -3.53 1.65 -12.98
CA GLU A 14 -2.53 2.32 -13.83
C GLU A 14 -1.60 3.22 -13.02
N LYS A 15 -1.90 3.46 -11.73
CA LYS A 15 -1.12 4.36 -10.87
C LYS A 15 0.05 3.59 -10.23
N LEU A 16 1.24 4.17 -10.29
CA LEU A 16 2.45 3.67 -9.61
C LEU A 16 3.03 4.76 -8.70
N VAL A 17 3.47 4.37 -7.50
CA VAL A 17 4.21 5.24 -6.57
C VAL A 17 5.65 4.76 -6.52
N ILE A 18 6.60 5.66 -6.80
CA ILE A 18 8.03 5.41 -6.75
C ILE A 18 8.66 6.37 -5.75
N THR A 19 9.51 5.87 -4.85
CA THR A 19 10.26 6.71 -3.89
C THR A 19 11.70 6.22 -3.77
N VAL A 20 12.58 7.09 -3.27
CA VAL A 20 14.01 6.79 -3.13
C VAL A 20 14.30 5.87 -1.94
N ARG A 21 13.47 5.86 -0.89
CA ARG A 21 13.71 5.06 0.34
C ARG A 21 12.54 4.14 0.61
N ASN A 22 12.81 2.87 0.88
CA ASN A 22 11.78 1.87 1.24
C ASN A 22 10.88 2.33 2.40
N LYS A 23 11.43 3.00 3.43
CA LYS A 23 10.63 3.54 4.55
C LYS A 23 9.56 4.54 4.10
N ASP A 24 9.81 5.28 3.03
CA ASP A 24 8.87 6.26 2.49
C ASP A 24 7.81 5.55 1.64
N VAL A 25 8.17 4.43 0.99
CA VAL A 25 7.22 3.55 0.28
C VAL A 25 6.16 3.00 1.24
N ASP A 26 6.58 2.50 2.40
CA ASP A 26 5.67 1.91 3.39
C ASP A 26 4.64 2.94 3.90
N ILE A 27 5.10 4.15 4.21
CA ILE A 27 4.25 5.25 4.70
C ILE A 27 3.24 5.67 3.62
N LEU A 28 3.69 5.82 2.37
CA LEU A 28 2.82 6.20 1.25
C LEU A 28 1.80 5.11 0.93
N ASN A 29 2.22 3.84 0.87
CA ASN A 29 1.33 2.71 0.64
C ASN A 29 0.28 2.59 1.76
N SER A 30 0.69 2.75 3.02
CA SER A 30 -0.23 2.73 4.15
C SER A 30 -1.29 3.83 4.02
N SER A 31 -0.85 5.04 3.69
CA SER A 31 -1.74 6.21 3.61
C SER A 31 -2.70 6.12 2.41
N ILE A 32 -2.23 5.63 1.26
CA ILE A 32 -3.09 5.34 0.10
C ILE A 32 -4.13 4.26 0.43
N ARG A 33 -3.73 3.19 1.14
CA ARG A 33 -4.69 2.15 1.57
C ARG A 33 -5.75 2.72 2.52
N SER A 34 -5.36 3.57 3.46
CA SER A 34 -6.34 4.24 4.35
C SER A 34 -7.34 5.07 3.55
N LEU A 35 -6.87 5.83 2.56
CA LEU A 35 -7.74 6.61 1.66
C LEU A 35 -8.71 5.72 0.86
N LEU A 36 -8.20 4.64 0.26
CA LEU A 36 -9.02 3.72 -0.54
C LEU A 36 -10.03 2.92 0.30
N LYS A 37 -9.74 2.67 1.57
CA LYS A 37 -10.73 2.07 2.49
C LYS A 37 -11.81 3.08 2.86
N ALA A 38 -11.41 4.32 3.19
CA ALA A 38 -12.33 5.37 3.59
C ALA A 38 -13.33 5.73 2.47
N ASN A 39 -12.91 5.65 1.20
CA ASN A 39 -13.79 5.90 0.06
C ASN A 39 -14.50 4.65 -0.48
N GLY A 40 -14.34 3.49 0.17
CA GLY A 40 -14.98 2.23 -0.24
C GLY A 40 -14.43 1.61 -1.51
N THR A 41 -13.29 2.05 -2.06
CA THR A 41 -12.67 1.42 -3.24
C THR A 41 -11.96 0.12 -2.86
N LEU A 42 -11.28 0.10 -1.71
CA LEU A 42 -10.61 -1.08 -1.19
C LEU A 42 -11.53 -1.76 -0.17
N GLN A 43 -12.14 -2.86 -0.60
CA GLN A 43 -13.04 -3.68 0.20
C GLN A 43 -12.51 -5.12 0.30
N GLY A 44 -13.02 -5.89 1.26
CA GLY A 44 -12.70 -7.30 1.43
C GLY A 44 -11.84 -7.60 2.68
N THR A 45 -11.47 -8.87 2.83
CA THR A 45 -10.76 -9.37 4.00
C THR A 45 -9.30 -8.91 4.01
N GLU A 46 -8.86 -8.35 5.14
CA GLU A 46 -7.46 -8.03 5.40
C GLU A 46 -6.74 -9.21 6.06
N TYR A 47 -5.55 -9.52 5.55
CA TYR A 47 -4.61 -10.44 6.19
C TYR A 47 -3.61 -9.64 7.00
N ARG A 48 -3.59 -9.84 8.32
CA ARG A 48 -2.63 -9.17 9.21
C ARG A 48 -1.55 -10.16 9.64
N ARG A 49 -0.28 -9.78 9.47
CA ARG A 49 0.88 -10.56 9.90
C ARG A 49 1.79 -9.71 10.78
N SER A 50 2.34 -10.32 11.83
CA SER A 50 3.41 -9.71 12.62
C SER A 50 4.75 -10.25 12.15
N ILE A 51 5.65 -9.38 11.69
CA ILE A 51 7.01 -9.73 11.27
C ILE A 51 7.97 -8.84 12.05
N ALA A 52 8.89 -9.43 12.82
CA ALA A 52 9.91 -8.71 13.58
C ALA A 52 9.36 -7.54 14.43
N GLY A 53 8.18 -7.72 15.04
CA GLY A 53 7.51 -6.70 15.86
C GLY A 53 6.72 -5.64 15.09
N ARG A 54 6.70 -5.70 13.76
CA ARG A 54 5.87 -4.82 12.91
C ARG A 54 4.60 -5.53 12.46
N LYS A 55 3.46 -4.85 12.58
CA LYS A 55 2.18 -5.33 12.06
C LYS A 55 2.03 -4.87 10.62
N GLU A 56 2.05 -5.81 9.70
CA GLU A 56 1.80 -5.59 8.28
C GLU A 56 0.40 -6.10 7.93
N SER A 57 -0.35 -5.32 7.14
CA SER A 57 -1.69 -5.68 6.67
C SER A 57 -1.65 -5.80 5.15
N TYR A 58 -2.14 -6.90 4.59
CA TYR A 58 -2.19 -7.18 3.15
C TYR A 58 -3.63 -7.45 2.70
N MET A 59 -3.91 -7.27 1.41
CA MET A 59 -5.16 -7.66 0.73
C MET A 59 -4.92 -8.82 -0.23
N ALA A 60 -6.00 -9.51 -0.60
CA ALA A 60 -5.98 -10.38 -1.77
C ALA A 60 -5.57 -9.57 -3.02
N GLY A 61 -4.60 -10.09 -3.77
CA GLY A 61 -4.04 -9.43 -4.96
C GLY A 61 -2.77 -8.60 -4.72
N ASP A 62 -2.37 -8.37 -3.46
CA ASP A 62 -1.09 -7.71 -3.16
C ASP A 62 0.10 -8.56 -3.65
N ARG A 63 1.07 -7.90 -4.27
CA ARG A 63 2.34 -8.52 -4.70
C ARG A 63 3.41 -8.19 -3.68
N ILE A 64 3.77 -9.17 -2.84
CA ILE A 64 4.72 -9.01 -1.74
C ILE A 64 6.05 -9.67 -2.12
N VAL A 65 7.16 -8.94 -1.94
CA VAL A 65 8.51 -9.49 -2.16
C VAL A 65 9.16 -9.73 -0.80
N PHE A 66 9.45 -10.99 -0.49
CA PHE A 66 10.23 -11.34 0.70
C PHE A 66 11.71 -11.34 0.33
N GLN A 67 12.48 -10.44 0.93
CA GLN A 67 13.93 -10.49 0.82
C GLN A 67 14.46 -11.52 1.83
N LYS A 68 15.02 -12.63 1.33
CA LYS A 68 15.72 -13.59 2.18
C LYS A 68 17.01 -12.96 2.67
N LYS A 69 17.25 -12.96 3.99
CA LYS A 69 18.57 -12.61 4.53
C LYS A 69 19.58 -13.66 4.03
N ARG A 70 20.69 -13.19 3.45
CA ARG A 70 21.86 -14.03 3.17
C ARG A 70 22.50 -14.47 4.48
#